data_AF-A0A952HSS8-F1
#
_entry.id   AF-A0A952HSS8-F1
#
_cell.length_a   1.000
_cell.length_b   1.000
_cell.length_c   1.000
_cell.angle_alpha   90.00
_cell.angle_beta   90.00
_cell.angle_gamma   90.00
#
_symmetry.space_group_name_H-M   'P 1'
#
loop_
_entity.id
_entity.type
_entity.pdbx_description
1 polymer ?
#
loop_
_entity_poly.entity_id
_entity_poly.type
_entity_poly.pdbx_seq_one_letter_code
_entity_poly.pdbx_strand_id
1 'polypeptide(L)'
;MLPILPMGTIVTVCMLIGLLVATPYALNKRLKPLPRLVAIIIGSAVLLGGAWNTFWHGIQNLTNSWGLAALFSGLFMMLTGLYILRFDALPSLLQKIRSLVLLGLLGWFLVYAIKIASL
;
A
#
# COMPACT_ATOMS: atom_id res chain seq x y z
N MET A 1 4.33 19.72 23.17
CA MET A 1 3.97 19.74 21.74
C MET A 1 3.90 18.29 21.28
N LEU A 2 2.71 17.78 20.99
CA LEU A 2 2.53 16.39 20.56
C LEU A 2 3.39 16.15 19.30
N PRO A 3 4.23 15.11 19.24
CA PRO A 3 5.01 14.82 18.06
C PRO A 3 4.03 14.53 16.93
N ILE A 4 3.95 15.45 15.98
CA ILE A 4 3.23 15.26 14.72
C ILE A 4 3.92 14.06 14.08
N LEU A 5 3.31 12.88 14.18
CA LEU A 5 3.72 11.74 13.38
C LEU A 5 3.70 12.25 11.94
N PRO A 6 4.87 12.36 11.27
CA PRO A 6 4.89 12.83 9.89
C PRO A 6 3.91 11.94 9.13
N MET A 7 3.03 12.52 8.30
CA MET A 7 1.99 11.76 7.59
C MET A 7 2.52 10.43 7.00
N GLY A 8 3.79 10.43 6.57
CA GLY A 8 4.53 9.26 6.15
C GLY A 8 4.48 8.06 7.10
N THR A 9 4.45 8.19 8.42
CA THR A 9 4.46 7.05 9.35
C THR A 9 3.19 6.21 9.25
N ILE A 10 2.02 6.85 9.21
CA ILE A 10 0.73 6.15 9.08
C ILE A 10 0.69 5.40 7.75
N VAL A 11 1.08 6.08 6.68
CA VAL A 11 1.16 5.52 5.33
C VAL A 11 2.14 4.34 5.28
N THR A 12 3.31 4.47 5.91
CA THR A 12 4.34 3.42 5.96
C THR A 12 3.85 2.19 6.72
N VAL A 13 3.12 2.37 7.82
CA VAL A 13 2.48 1.26 8.55
C VAL A 13 1.42 0.58 7.69
N CYS A 14 0.58 1.34 6.98
CA CYS A 14 -0.39 0.77 6.05
C CYS A 14 0.28 0.01 4.89
N MET A 15 1.40 0.49 4.34
CA MET A 15 2.19 -0.23 3.33
C MET A 15 2.72 -1.54 3.89
N LEU A 16 3.28 -1.53 5.09
CA LEU A 16 3.78 -2.73 5.75
C LEU A 16 2.67 -3.76 5.99
N ILE A 17 1.52 -3.33 6.51
CA ILE A 17 0.37 -4.22 6.73
C ILE A 17 -0.11 -4.81 5.39
N GLY A 18 -0.23 -3.98 4.35
CA GLY A 18 -0.60 -4.43 3.01
C GLY A 18 0.37 -5.48 2.47
N LEU A 19 1.68 -5.26 2.62
CA LEU A 19 2.73 -6.20 2.25
C LEU A 19 2.64 -7.50 3.04
N LEU A 20 2.56 -7.43 4.37
CA LEU A 20 2.51 -8.61 5.23
C LEU A 20 1.30 -9.48 4.95
N VAL A 21 0.16 -8.86 4.62
CA VAL A 21 -1.07 -9.61 4.30
C VAL A 21 -1.07 -10.11 2.87
N ALA A 22 -0.68 -9.30 1.88
CA ALA A 22 -0.78 -9.70 0.46
C ALA A 22 0.37 -10.60 -0.01
N THR A 23 1.58 -10.48 0.56
CA THR A 23 2.79 -11.22 0.13
C THR A 23 2.68 -12.74 0.31
N PRO A 24 2.16 -13.28 1.44
CA PRO A 24 1.96 -14.72 1.57
C PRO A 24 1.08 -15.27 0.45
N TYR A 25 -0.06 -14.61 0.16
CA TYR A 25 -0.95 -15.00 -0.94
C TYR A 25 -0.29 -14.84 -2.31
N ALA A 26 0.65 -13.89 -2.44
CA ALA A 26 1.51 -13.69 -3.61
C ALA A 26 2.36 -14.91 -3.93
N LEU A 27 3.06 -15.40 -2.93
CA LEU A 27 4.07 -16.46 -3.02
C LEU A 27 3.46 -17.86 -2.96
N ASN A 28 2.40 -18.05 -2.18
CA ASN A 28 1.76 -19.35 -1.99
C ASN A 28 0.25 -19.27 -2.19
N LYS A 29 -0.21 -19.67 -3.37
CA LYS A 29 -1.64 -19.70 -3.75
C LYS A 29 -2.46 -20.74 -2.96
N ARG A 30 -1.83 -21.64 -2.20
CA ARG A 30 -2.50 -22.69 -1.42
C ARG A 30 -2.77 -22.30 0.04
N LEU A 31 -2.44 -21.06 0.43
CA LEU A 31 -2.72 -20.56 1.77
C LEU A 31 -4.22 -20.46 2.02
N LYS A 32 -4.62 -20.73 3.28
CA LYS A 32 -6.02 -20.56 3.69
C LYS A 32 -6.44 -19.09 3.49
N PRO A 33 -7.62 -18.86 2.88
CA PRO A 33 -8.12 -17.50 2.69
C PRO A 33 -8.31 -16.83 4.05
N LEU A 34 -7.97 -15.55 4.11
CA LEU A 34 -8.16 -14.73 5.31
C LEU A 34 -9.67 -14.67 5.64
N PRO A 35 -10.08 -14.61 6.92
CA PRO A 35 -11.48 -14.40 7.26
C PRO A 35 -11.99 -13.14 6.57
N ARG A 36 -13.16 -13.25 5.91
CA ARG A 36 -13.70 -12.18 5.05
C ARG A 36 -13.74 -10.82 5.75
N LEU A 37 -14.09 -10.80 7.04
CA LEU A 37 -14.17 -9.57 7.84
C LEU A 37 -12.79 -8.91 8.02
N VAL A 38 -11.75 -9.71 8.25
CA VAL A 38 -10.36 -9.24 8.39
C VAL A 38 -9.84 -8.72 7.05
N ALA A 39 -10.11 -9.44 5.96
CA ALA A 39 -9.76 -8.98 4.61
C ALA A 39 -10.43 -7.65 4.26
N ILE A 40 -11.71 -7.47 4.64
CA ILE A 40 -12.43 -6.21 4.47
C ILE A 40 -11.76 -5.09 5.27
N ILE A 41 -11.56 -5.29 6.58
CA ILE A 41 -10.98 -4.26 7.45
C ILE A 41 -9.60 -3.84 6.94
N ILE A 42 -8.70 -4.80 6.73
CA ILE A 42 -7.33 -4.51 6.31
C ILE A 42 -7.29 -3.95 4.89
N GLY A 43 -7.99 -4.60 3.96
CA GLY A 43 -8.01 -4.19 2.56
C GLY A 43 -8.60 -2.78 2.39
N SER A 44 -9.68 -2.45 3.10
CA SER A 44 -10.26 -1.10 3.12
C SER A 44 -9.33 -0.09 3.78
N ALA A 45 -8.66 -0.43 4.90
CA ALA A 45 -7.71 0.47 5.54
C ALA A 45 -6.52 0.80 4.63
N VAL A 46 -5.96 -0.21 3.95
CA VAL A 46 -4.85 -0.03 2.99
C VAL A 46 -5.31 0.78 1.76
N LEU A 47 -6.51 0.51 1.25
CA LEU A 47 -7.07 1.21 0.10
C LEU A 47 -7.36 2.68 0.42
N LEU A 48 -8.02 2.96 1.55
CA LEU A 48 -8.31 4.32 2.01
C LEU A 48 -7.01 5.06 2.36
N GLY A 49 -6.04 4.39 2.98
CA GLY A 49 -4.71 4.96 3.25
C GLY A 49 -3.97 5.32 1.97
N GLY A 50 -4.00 4.45 0.96
CA GLY A 50 -3.43 4.72 -0.36
C GLY A 50 -4.14 5.85 -1.11
N ALA A 51 -5.47 5.89 -1.05
CA ALA A 51 -6.28 6.95 -1.65
C ALA A 51 -5.99 8.30 -0.97
N TRP A 52 -5.95 8.34 0.36
CA TRP A 52 -5.56 9.52 1.11
C TRP A 52 -4.15 9.99 0.72
N ASN A 53 -3.18 9.07 0.66
CA ASN A 53 -1.81 9.40 0.28
C ASN A 53 -1.73 9.98 -1.15
N THR A 54 -2.49 9.42 -2.08
CA THR A 54 -2.52 9.84 -3.49
C THR A 54 -3.25 11.17 -3.70
N PHE A 55 -4.51 11.26 -3.25
CA PHE A 55 -5.39 12.38 -3.53
C PHE A 55 -5.13 13.58 -2.64
N TRP A 56 -4.76 13.36 -1.38
CA TRP A 56 -4.47 14.46 -0.47
C TRP A 56 -3.03 14.93 -0.64
N HIS A 57 -2.03 14.05 -0.46
CA HIS A 57 -0.63 14.49 -0.49
C HIS A 57 -0.02 14.52 -1.89
N GLY A 58 -0.28 13.50 -2.70
CA GLY A 58 0.30 13.36 -4.03
C GLY A 58 -0.13 14.49 -4.98
N ILE A 59 -1.42 14.79 -5.05
CA ILE A 59 -1.97 15.87 -5.90
C ILE A 59 -1.54 17.25 -5.41
N GLN A 60 -1.47 17.48 -4.10
CA GLN A 60 -1.06 18.79 -3.56
C GLN A 60 0.44 19.08 -3.76
N ASN A 61 1.27 18.05 -3.94
CA ASN A 61 2.73 18.19 -4.03
C ASN A 61 3.30 17.64 -5.36
N LEU A 62 2.56 17.72 -6.46
CA LEU A 62 2.96 17.21 -7.78
C LEU A 62 4.31 17.77 -8.29
N THR A 63 4.66 18.98 -7.89
CA THR A 63 5.91 19.67 -8.24
C THR A 63 7.13 19.19 -7.46
N ASN A 64 6.95 18.44 -6.37
CA ASN A 64 8.03 17.92 -5.55
C ASN A 64 8.18 16.41 -5.75
N SER A 65 9.43 15.92 -5.75
CA SER A 65 9.75 14.49 -5.85
C SER A 65 9.03 13.63 -4.80
N TRP A 66 8.70 14.22 -3.65
CA TRP A 66 7.94 13.60 -2.57
C TRP A 66 6.44 13.43 -2.87
N GLY A 67 5.82 14.36 -3.60
CA GLY A 67 4.42 14.20 -4.00
C GLY A 67 4.27 13.16 -5.11
N LEU A 68 5.21 13.11 -6.06
CA LEU A 68 5.31 12.00 -7.02
C LEU A 68 5.47 10.65 -6.32
N ALA A 69 6.35 10.57 -5.31
CA ALA A 69 6.50 9.37 -4.49
C ALA A 69 5.20 8.98 -3.76
N ALA A 70 4.49 9.94 -3.16
CA ALA A 70 3.21 9.70 -2.52
C ALA A 70 2.13 9.22 -3.51
N LEU A 71 2.12 9.77 -4.72
CA LEU A 71 1.19 9.39 -5.78
C LEU A 71 1.41 7.95 -6.24
N PHE A 72 2.64 7.61 -6.64
CA PHE A 72 2.94 6.24 -7.09
C PHE A 72 2.75 5.23 -5.98
N SER A 73 3.30 5.50 -4.78
CA SER A 73 3.19 4.58 -3.65
C SER A 73 1.75 4.39 -3.16
N GLY A 74 0.93 5.45 -3.19
CA GLY A 74 -0.50 5.37 -2.91
C GLY A 74 -1.26 4.54 -3.96
N LEU A 75 -0.86 4.61 -5.24
CA LEU A 75 -1.40 3.76 -6.30
C LEU A 75 -1.10 2.28 -6.05
N PHE A 76 0.14 1.95 -5.68
CA PHE A 76 0.55 0.59 -5.30
C PHE A 76 -0.22 0.09 -4.06
N MET A 77 -0.46 0.96 -3.07
CA MET A 77 -1.29 0.64 -1.91
C MET A 77 -2.74 0.35 -2.30
N MET A 78 -3.36 1.19 -3.14
CA MET A 78 -4.74 0.98 -3.59
C MET A 78 -4.88 -0.35 -4.34
N LEU A 79 -3.94 -0.67 -5.24
CA LEU A 79 -3.90 -1.96 -5.92
C LEU A 79 -3.74 -3.13 -4.94
N THR A 80 -2.90 -2.96 -3.91
CA THR A 80 -2.71 -3.97 -2.87
C THR A 80 -3.97 -4.16 -2.02
N GLY A 81 -4.67 -3.09 -1.66
CA GLY A 81 -5.97 -3.15 -0.99
C GLY A 81 -7.01 -3.88 -1.84
N LEU A 82 -7.05 -3.64 -3.15
CA LEU A 82 -7.92 -4.38 -4.08
C LEU A 82 -7.56 -5.86 -4.15
N TYR A 83 -6.27 -6.22 -4.17
CA TYR A 83 -5.85 -7.63 -4.10
C TYR A 83 -6.32 -8.33 -2.82
N ILE A 84 -6.35 -7.62 -1.69
CA ILE A 84 -6.82 -8.16 -0.41
C ILE A 84 -8.36 -8.27 -0.38
N LEU A 85 -9.08 -7.29 -0.93
CA LEU A 85 -10.54 -7.23 -0.90
C LEU A 85 -11.21 -8.18 -1.91
N ARG A 86 -10.77 -8.15 -3.17
CA ARG A 86 -11.35 -8.92 -4.27
C ARG A 86 -10.32 -9.13 -5.37
N PHE A 87 -9.45 -10.12 -5.19
CA PHE A 87 -8.51 -10.53 -6.22
C PHE A 87 -9.19 -10.96 -7.54
N ASP A 88 -10.28 -11.74 -7.44
CA ASP A 88 -10.95 -12.32 -8.62
C ASP A 88 -11.70 -11.30 -9.48
N ALA A 89 -12.00 -10.12 -8.94
CA ALA A 89 -12.66 -9.05 -9.68
C ALA A 89 -11.69 -8.22 -10.54
N LEU A 90 -10.38 -8.45 -10.41
CA LEU A 90 -9.37 -7.68 -11.13
C LEU A 90 -9.11 -8.27 -12.53
N PRO A 91 -8.71 -7.43 -13.51
CA PRO A 91 -8.31 -7.90 -14.83
C PRO A 91 -7.18 -8.93 -14.74
N SER A 92 -7.15 -9.89 -15.67
CA SER A 92 -6.12 -10.94 -15.72
C SER A 92 -4.69 -10.40 -15.78
N LEU A 93 -4.49 -9.22 -16.39
CA LEU A 93 -3.21 -8.51 -16.38
C LEU A 93 -2.79 -8.11 -14.96
N LEU A 94 -3.71 -7.45 -14.22
CA LEU A 94 -3.47 -7.01 -12.83
C LEU A 94 -3.21 -8.20 -11.91
N GLN A 95 -3.91 -9.31 -12.12
CA GLN A 95 -3.69 -10.54 -11.35
C GLN A 95 -2.27 -11.09 -11.56
N LYS A 96 -1.75 -11.05 -12.79
CA LYS A 96 -0.40 -11.55 -13.13
C LYS A 96 0.71 -10.66 -12.59
N ILE A 97 0.55 -9.34 -12.67
CA ILE A 97 1.57 -8.38 -12.19
C ILE A 97 1.54 -8.19 -10.66
N ARG A 98 0.69 -8.92 -9.91
CA ARG A 98 0.57 -8.79 -8.45
C ARG A 98 1.92 -8.77 -7.74
N SER A 99 2.82 -9.70 -8.07
CA SER A 99 4.15 -9.76 -7.44
C SER A 99 4.99 -8.51 -7.74
N LEU A 100 4.86 -7.96 -8.95
CA LEU A 100 5.55 -6.73 -9.35
C LEU A 100 4.96 -5.52 -8.60
N VAL A 101 3.65 -5.47 -8.41
CA VAL A 101 2.98 -4.42 -7.60
C VAL A 101 3.45 -4.49 -6.14
N LEU A 102 3.56 -5.67 -5.56
CA LEU A 102 4.06 -5.84 -4.18
C LEU A 102 5.54 -5.49 -4.06
N LEU A 103 6.38 -5.84 -5.05
CA LEU A 103 7.78 -5.40 -5.08
C LEU A 103 7.89 -3.89 -5.21
N GLY A 104 7.06 -3.26 -6.03
CA GLY A 104 6.97 -1.80 -6.12
C GLY A 104 6.56 -1.16 -4.79
N LEU A 105 5.56 -1.73 -4.12
CA LEU A 105 5.12 -1.29 -2.80
C LEU A 105 6.23 -1.44 -1.76
N LEU A 106 7.00 -2.54 -1.80
CA LEU A 106 8.15 -2.77 -0.94
C LEU A 106 9.25 -1.72 -1.17
N GLY A 107 9.56 -1.40 -2.43
CA GLY A 107 10.51 -0.35 -2.78
C GLY A 107 10.12 1.01 -2.19
N TRP A 108 8.85 1.39 -2.34
CA TRP A 108 8.33 2.62 -1.74
C TRP A 108 8.32 2.61 -0.22
N PHE A 109 7.94 1.47 0.38
CA PHE A 109 8.02 1.28 1.83
C PHE A 109 9.45 1.49 2.34
N LEU A 110 10.46 0.94 1.68
CA LEU A 110 11.87 1.12 2.08
C LEU A 110 12.30 2.58 1.96
N VAL A 111 11.93 3.28 0.89
CA VAL A 111 12.22 4.72 0.72
C VAL A 111 11.62 5.52 1.87
N TYR A 112 10.35 5.27 2.21
CA TYR A 112 9.68 5.93 3.32
C TYR A 112 10.28 5.58 4.68
N ALA A 113 10.56 4.29 4.93
CA ALA A 113 11.12 3.80 6.18
C ALA A 113 12.53 4.37 6.44
N ILE A 114 13.40 4.38 5.42
CA ILE A 114 14.75 4.96 5.53
C ILE A 114 14.66 6.46 5.83
N LYS A 115 13.79 7.18 5.11
CA LYS A 115 13.60 8.61 5.33
C LYS A 115 13.12 8.94 6.74
N ILE A 116 12.19 8.14 7.29
CA ILE A 116 11.70 8.28 8.67
C ILE A 116 12.78 7.88 9.69
N ALA A 117 13.58 6.84 9.42
CA ALA A 117 14.67 6.43 10.32
C ALA A 117 15.85 7.41 10.33
N SER A 118 16.01 8.21 9.26
CA SER A 118 17.04 9.25 9.15
C SER A 118 16.62 10.63 9.67
N LEU A 119 15.38 10.76 10.18
CA LEU A 119 14.83 11.97 10.81
C LEU A 119 15.17 12.01 12.29
#